data_AF-A0A959QAA0-F1
#
_entry.id   AF-A0A959QAA0-F1
#
_cell.length_a   1.000
_cell.length_b   1.000
_cell.length_c   1.000
_cell.angle_alpha   90.00
_cell.angle_beta   90.00
_cell.angle_gamma   90.00
#
_symmetry.space_group_name_H-M   'P 1'
#
loop_
_entity.id
_entity.type
_entity.pdbx_description
1 polymer ?
#
loop_
_entity_poly.entity_id
_entity_poly.type
_entity_poly.pdbx_seq_one_letter_code
_entity_poly.pdbx_strand_id
1 'polypeptide(L)'
;MKRISIFLFCLSAPFLLTTCKKGEGFNLFSVQDDVELGRQLRDEVLANPQEYPILDRNQYPAAYNYVEDIVADILASGEVTYANEFAWEVYIIHDDETLNAFAAPGGYIFVYTGILKFLDQKDDFVGVMGHEMAHADRRHSTQQLTKAYGVSLLLDVLVGNDQSLIADILASLVVLKFS
;
A
#
# COMPACT_ATOMS: atom_id res chain seq x y z
N MET A 1 -27.58 -53.44 -28.79
CA MET A 1 -27.54 -52.24 -29.68
C MET A 1 -27.92 -51.03 -28.83
N LYS A 2 -27.17 -49.97 -28.59
CA LYS A 2 -25.81 -49.48 -28.92
C LYS A 2 -25.30 -48.79 -27.63
N ARG A 3 -24.01 -48.93 -27.31
CA ARG A 3 -23.35 -48.25 -26.17
C ARG A 3 -23.20 -46.76 -26.49
N ILE A 4 -23.63 -45.86 -25.60
CA ILE A 4 -23.38 -44.42 -25.69
C ILE A 4 -22.18 -44.13 -24.79
N SER A 5 -21.03 -43.86 -25.41
CA SER A 5 -19.83 -43.40 -24.72
C SER A 5 -19.94 -41.89 -24.47
N ILE A 6 -19.95 -41.50 -23.20
CA ILE A 6 -19.81 -40.11 -22.76
C ILE A 6 -18.33 -39.74 -22.90
N PHE A 7 -18.01 -38.83 -23.81
CA PHE A 7 -16.71 -38.17 -23.86
C PHE A 7 -16.81 -36.90 -23.00
N LEU A 8 -16.28 -36.96 -21.77
CA LEU A 8 -16.02 -35.77 -20.96
C LEU A 8 -14.79 -35.08 -21.55
N PHE A 9 -14.98 -33.97 -22.24
CA PHE A 9 -13.88 -33.11 -22.68
C PHE A 9 -13.53 -32.17 -21.52
N CYS A 10 -12.55 -32.56 -20.70
CA CYS A 10 -11.95 -31.67 -19.72
C CYS A 10 -11.18 -30.57 -20.47
N LEU A 11 -11.81 -29.41 -20.62
CA LEU A 11 -11.15 -28.20 -21.09
C LEU A 11 -10.27 -27.68 -19.94
N SER A 12 -9.00 -28.11 -19.90
CA SER A 12 -8.00 -27.49 -19.04
C SER A 12 -7.73 -26.08 -19.56
N ALA A 13 -8.34 -25.08 -18.95
CA ALA A 13 -8.03 -23.68 -19.21
C ALA A 13 -6.59 -23.40 -18.72
N PRO A 14 -5.66 -22.99 -19.59
CA PRO A 14 -4.35 -22.56 -19.14
C PRO A 14 -4.53 -21.28 -18.32
N PHE A 15 -4.12 -21.34 -17.05
CA PHE A 15 -3.94 -20.18 -16.19
C PHE A 15 -2.99 -19.21 -16.93
N LEU A 16 -3.54 -18.15 -17.51
CA LEU A 16 -2.77 -17.04 -18.02
C LEU A 16 -2.24 -16.29 -16.80
N LEU A 17 -1.02 -16.62 -16.38
CA LEU A 17 -0.23 -15.73 -15.54
C LEU A 17 -0.03 -14.45 -16.34
N THR A 18 -0.84 -13.44 -16.05
CA THR A 18 -0.63 -12.07 -16.52
C THR A 18 0.68 -11.58 -15.92
N THR A 19 1.77 -11.76 -16.64
CA THR A 19 3.01 -11.02 -16.40
C THR A 19 2.68 -9.54 -16.57
N CYS A 20 2.71 -8.78 -15.47
CA CYS A 20 2.66 -7.32 -15.53
C CYS A 20 3.85 -6.85 -16.39
N LYS A 21 3.56 -6.43 -17.63
CA LYS A 21 4.56 -5.86 -18.53
C LYS A 21 4.91 -4.48 -17.98
N LYS A 22 6.04 -4.43 -17.27
CA LYS A 22 6.63 -3.26 -16.61
C LYS A 22 6.94 -2.19 -17.65
N GLY A 23 5.98 -1.29 -17.89
CA GLY A 23 6.28 0.02 -18.45
C GLY A 23 6.70 0.89 -17.29
N GLU A 24 7.99 1.24 -17.18
CA GLU A 24 8.44 2.34 -16.35
C GLU A 24 7.74 3.60 -16.86
N GLY A 25 6.58 3.91 -16.26
CA GLY A 25 5.87 5.14 -16.54
C GLY A 25 6.77 6.28 -16.10
N PHE A 26 7.00 7.25 -16.98
CA PHE A 26 7.73 8.46 -16.65
C PHE A 26 7.05 9.13 -15.44
N ASN A 27 7.71 9.11 -14.27
CA ASN A 27 7.19 9.77 -13.07
C ASN A 27 7.56 11.25 -13.14
N LEU A 28 6.56 12.11 -13.34
CA LEU A 28 6.74 13.57 -13.39
C LEU A 28 6.92 14.19 -12.01
N PHE A 29 6.58 13.46 -10.94
CA PHE A 29 6.79 13.89 -9.57
C PHE A 29 8.25 13.72 -9.17
N SER A 30 8.80 14.70 -8.46
CA SER A 30 10.07 14.57 -7.76
C SER A 30 9.90 13.68 -6.52
N VAL A 31 11.00 13.15 -5.99
CA VAL A 31 10.98 12.41 -4.73
C VAL A 31 10.41 13.27 -3.60
N GLN A 32 10.70 14.57 -3.62
CA GLN A 32 10.17 15.52 -2.64
C GLN A 32 8.65 15.69 -2.75
N ASP A 33 8.09 15.61 -3.97
CA ASP A 33 6.65 15.67 -4.15
C ASP A 33 5.96 14.42 -3.61
N ASP A 34 6.58 13.25 -3.73
CA ASP A 34 6.07 12.02 -3.09
C ASP A 34 6.06 12.17 -1.56
N VAL A 35 7.12 12.74 -0.98
CA VAL A 35 7.21 13.02 0.46
C VAL A 35 6.09 13.96 0.91
N GLU A 36 5.85 15.03 0.16
CA GLU A 36 4.82 16.01 0.50
C GLU A 36 3.40 15.45 0.33
N LEU A 37 3.11 14.75 -0.77
CA LEU A 37 1.82 14.09 -0.96
C LEU A 37 1.56 13.06 0.14
N GLY A 38 2.57 12.27 0.49
CA GLY A 38 2.53 11.33 1.60
C GLY A 38 2.14 11.98 2.91
N ARG A 39 2.78 13.12 3.21
CA ARG A 39 2.52 13.89 4.42
C ARG A 39 1.07 14.37 4.47
N GLN A 40 0.55 14.89 3.36
CA GLN A 40 -0.85 15.33 3.27
C GLN A 40 -1.84 14.17 3.43
N LEU A 41 -1.56 13.01 2.82
CA LEU A 41 -2.39 11.81 2.97
C LEU A 41 -2.39 11.27 4.40
N ARG A 42 -1.23 11.27 5.06
CA ARG A 42 -1.14 10.94 6.49
C ARG A 42 -1.96 11.91 7.32
N ASP A 43 -1.81 13.21 7.08
CA ASP A 43 -2.54 14.23 7.84
C ASP A 43 -4.07 14.06 7.66
N GLU A 44 -4.52 13.67 6.46
CA GLU A 44 -5.93 13.32 6.20
C GLU A 44 -6.38 12.08 7.01
N VAL A 45 -5.59 11.00 7.03
CA VAL A 45 -5.90 9.81 7.85
C VAL A 45 -6.05 10.20 9.32
N LEU A 46 -5.10 10.99 9.85
CA LEU A 46 -5.09 11.41 11.26
C LEU A 46 -6.22 12.41 11.59
N ALA A 47 -6.69 13.18 10.60
CA ALA A 47 -7.82 14.10 10.76
C ALA A 47 -9.17 13.37 10.83
N ASN A 48 -9.24 12.09 10.42
CA ASN A 48 -10.46 11.29 10.36
C ASN A 48 -10.43 10.07 11.33
N PRO A 49 -10.29 10.27 12.65
CA PRO A 49 -10.13 9.18 13.61
C PRO A 49 -11.36 8.29 13.79
N GLN A 50 -12.52 8.69 13.29
CA GLN A 50 -13.72 7.84 13.26
C GLN A 50 -13.64 6.77 12.17
N GLU A 51 -12.98 7.09 11.06
CA GLU A 51 -12.76 6.16 9.95
C GLU A 51 -11.45 5.38 10.13
N TYR A 52 -10.41 6.06 10.63
CA TYR A 52 -9.09 5.50 10.86
C TYR A 52 -8.70 5.62 12.34
N PRO A 53 -9.31 4.84 13.25
CA PRO A 53 -8.98 4.89 14.67
C PRO A 53 -7.56 4.36 14.92
N ILE A 54 -6.58 5.25 15.05
CA ILE A 54 -5.19 4.84 15.27
C ILE A 54 -4.99 4.32 16.69
N LEU A 55 -4.33 3.16 16.84
CA LEU A 55 -3.93 2.63 18.13
C LEU A 55 -2.91 3.56 18.80
N ASP A 56 -3.13 3.87 20.08
CA ASP A 56 -2.17 4.64 20.86
C ASP A 56 -0.87 3.84 21.08
N ARG A 57 0.25 4.44 20.69
CA ARG A 57 1.57 3.81 20.75
C ARG A 57 2.03 3.50 22.16
N ASN A 58 1.65 4.31 23.16
CA ASN A 58 2.01 4.08 24.56
C ASN A 58 1.20 2.94 25.17
N GLN A 59 -0.04 2.74 24.70
CA GLN A 59 -0.90 1.63 25.12
C GLN A 59 -0.56 0.31 24.43
N TYR A 60 -0.11 0.35 23.17
CA TYR A 60 0.17 -0.85 22.36
C TYR A 60 1.62 -0.93 21.85
N PRO A 61 2.65 -0.75 22.71
CA PRO A 61 4.04 -0.71 22.26
C PRO A 61 4.48 -2.02 21.62
N ALA A 62 3.98 -3.17 22.07
CA ALA A 62 4.31 -4.47 21.49
C ALA A 62 3.86 -4.61 20.02
N ALA A 63 2.69 -4.06 19.68
CA ALA A 63 2.18 -4.10 18.31
C ALA A 63 3.03 -3.21 17.39
N TYR A 64 3.37 -2.00 17.85
CA TYR A 64 4.25 -1.11 17.10
C TYR A 64 5.65 -1.69 16.92
N ASN A 65 6.29 -2.15 18.00
CA ASN A 65 7.62 -2.76 17.93
C ASN A 65 7.64 -3.94 16.93
N TYR A 66 6.60 -4.78 16.93
CA TYR A 66 6.53 -5.91 16.00
C TYR A 66 6.56 -5.47 14.52
N VAL A 67 5.77 -4.46 14.16
CA VAL A 67 5.74 -3.95 12.78
C VAL A 67 7.02 -3.18 12.45
N GLU A 68 7.50 -2.35 13.38
CA GLU A 68 8.69 -1.51 13.19
C GLU A 68 9.98 -2.33 13.10
N ASP A 69 10.10 -3.42 13.84
CA ASP A 69 11.23 -4.35 13.71
C ASP A 69 11.28 -4.94 12.30
N ILE A 70 10.12 -5.28 11.72
CA ILE A 70 10.04 -5.80 10.34
C ILE A 70 10.42 -4.71 9.32
N VAL A 71 9.91 -3.49 9.49
CA VAL A 71 10.29 -2.35 8.63
C VAL A 71 11.79 -2.11 8.72
N ALA A 72 12.37 -2.12 9.93
CA ALA A 72 13.79 -1.96 10.15
C ALA A 72 14.61 -3.08 9.51
N ASP A 73 14.18 -4.34 9.63
CA ASP A 73 14.81 -5.50 8.99
C ASP A 73 14.83 -5.33 7.45
N ILE A 74 13.72 -4.87 6.85
CA ILE A 74 13.63 -4.61 5.41
C ILE A 74 14.54 -3.46 5.00
N LEU A 75 14.57 -2.35 5.75
CA LEU A 75 15.47 -1.23 5.46
C LEU A 75 16.95 -1.65 5.57
N ALA A 76 17.28 -2.47 6.57
CA ALA A 76 18.63 -2.97 6.80
C ALA A 76 19.14 -3.93 5.70
N SER A 77 18.24 -4.42 4.82
CA SER A 77 18.64 -5.23 3.65
C SER A 77 19.51 -4.45 2.66
N GLY A 78 19.41 -3.12 2.64
CA GLY A 78 20.11 -2.26 1.67
C GLY A 78 19.48 -2.24 0.27
N GLU A 79 18.31 -2.87 0.09
CA GLU A 79 17.60 -2.96 -1.20
C GLU A 79 16.56 -1.85 -1.40
N VAL A 80 16.26 -1.07 -0.37
CA VAL A 80 15.30 0.05 -0.42
C VAL A 80 16.02 1.31 -0.91
N THR A 81 15.64 1.80 -2.09
CA THR A 81 16.32 2.92 -2.76
C THR A 81 16.21 4.22 -1.97
N TYR A 82 15.00 4.53 -1.47
CA TYR A 82 14.69 5.77 -0.75
C TYR A 82 14.67 5.57 0.77
N ALA A 83 15.54 4.70 1.29
CA ALA A 83 15.62 4.37 2.71
C ALA A 83 15.85 5.60 3.60
N ASN A 84 16.54 6.64 3.10
CA ASN A 84 16.88 7.85 3.86
C ASN A 84 16.03 9.07 3.50
N GLU A 85 15.29 9.00 2.40
CA GLU A 85 14.46 10.09 1.88
C GLU A 85 13.00 9.96 2.31
N PHE A 86 12.51 8.74 2.46
CA PHE A 86 11.16 8.45 2.93
C PHE A 86 11.12 8.22 4.44
N ALA A 87 9.97 8.51 5.04
CA ALA A 87 9.81 8.53 6.50
C ALA A 87 9.82 7.12 7.12
N TRP A 88 9.26 6.14 6.40
CA TRP A 88 9.05 4.75 6.86
C TRP A 88 8.37 4.69 8.24
N GLU A 89 7.41 5.58 8.47
CA GLU A 89 6.66 5.72 9.71
C GLU A 89 5.43 4.81 9.73
N VAL A 90 5.21 4.10 10.83
CA VAL A 90 4.13 3.13 10.99
C VAL A 90 2.97 3.70 11.81
N TYR A 91 1.75 3.46 11.32
CA TYR A 91 0.49 3.69 12.00
C TYR A 91 -0.34 2.40 12.00
N ILE A 92 -0.91 2.04 13.14
CA ILE A 92 -1.79 0.86 13.25
C ILE A 92 -3.23 1.34 13.40
N ILE A 93 -4.09 0.97 12.45
CA ILE A 93 -5.51 1.30 12.44
C ILE A 93 -6.28 0.17 13.15
N HIS A 94 -7.09 0.54 14.13
CA HIS A 94 -7.91 -0.39 14.90
C HIS A 94 -9.19 -0.76 14.16
N ASP A 95 -9.07 -1.79 13.33
CA ASP A 95 -10.19 -2.42 12.65
C ASP A 95 -9.81 -3.89 12.36
N ASP A 96 -10.49 -4.78 13.07
CA ASP A 96 -10.26 -6.22 13.04
C ASP A 96 -10.89 -6.92 11.83
N GLU A 97 -11.83 -6.26 11.15
CA GLU A 97 -12.53 -6.81 10.00
C GLU A 97 -11.75 -6.58 8.70
N THR A 98 -10.93 -5.52 8.68
CA THR A 98 -10.11 -5.17 7.51
C THR A 98 -8.78 -5.92 7.49
N LEU A 99 -8.67 -6.87 6.55
CA LEU A 99 -7.43 -7.61 6.26
C LEU A 99 -6.58 -6.84 5.24
N ASN A 100 -5.99 -5.72 5.65
CA ASN A 100 -5.20 -4.88 4.76
C ASN A 100 -3.98 -4.22 5.43
N ALA A 101 -3.03 -3.79 4.61
CA ALA A 101 -2.00 -2.81 4.93
C ALA A 101 -1.72 -2.01 3.65
N PHE A 102 -1.25 -0.78 3.77
CA PHE A 102 -0.85 0.02 2.61
C PHE A 102 0.27 1.00 2.96
N ALA A 103 1.06 1.38 1.96
CA ALA A 103 2.05 2.45 2.07
C ALA A 103 1.66 3.65 1.20
N ALA A 104 1.49 4.80 1.83
CA ALA A 104 1.36 6.07 1.12
C ALA A 104 2.72 6.46 0.48
N PRO A 105 2.71 7.31 -0.57
CA PRO A 105 3.92 7.99 -1.04
C PRO A 105 4.73 8.57 0.12
N GLY A 106 6.06 8.63 0.01
CA GLY A 106 6.90 9.17 1.08
C GLY A 106 7.08 8.23 2.30
N GLY A 107 6.54 7.02 2.27
CA GLY A 107 6.84 5.96 3.25
C GLY A 107 6.00 6.00 4.53
N TYR A 108 4.78 6.53 4.50
CA TYR A 108 3.85 6.37 5.62
C TYR A 108 3.09 5.06 5.48
N ILE A 109 3.28 4.15 6.43
CA ILE A 109 2.75 2.79 6.39
C ILE A 109 1.57 2.69 7.35
N PHE A 110 0.45 2.15 6.85
CA PHE A 110 -0.77 1.94 7.61
C PHE A 110 -1.11 0.46 7.63
N VAL A 111 -1.26 -0.10 8.83
CA VAL A 111 -1.54 -1.52 9.03
C VAL A 111 -2.83 -1.68 9.84
N TYR A 112 -3.77 -2.47 9.34
CA TYR A 112 -5.02 -2.73 10.06
C TYR A 112 -4.83 -3.86 11.09
N THR A 113 -5.50 -3.78 12.25
CA THR A 113 -5.42 -4.86 13.25
C THR A 113 -5.94 -6.20 12.73
N GLY A 114 -6.86 -6.18 11.76
CA GLY A 114 -7.37 -7.38 11.11
C GLY A 114 -6.27 -8.20 10.45
N ILE A 115 -5.36 -7.59 9.67
CA ILE A 115 -4.27 -8.35 9.03
C ILE A 115 -3.27 -8.90 10.05
N LEU A 116 -2.98 -8.15 11.11
CA LEU A 116 -2.09 -8.60 12.19
C LEU A 116 -2.66 -9.81 12.95
N LYS A 117 -4.00 -9.88 13.09
CA LYS A 117 -4.69 -10.99 13.75
C LYS A 117 -4.94 -12.18 12.82
N PHE A 118 -4.95 -11.94 11.51
CA PHE A 118 -5.21 -12.96 10.50
C PHE A 118 -3.97 -13.78 10.14
N LEU A 119 -2.80 -13.15 10.11
CA LEU A 119 -1.54 -13.83 9.76
C LEU A 119 -0.92 -14.50 10.98
N ASP A 120 -0.84 -15.83 10.94
CA ASP A 120 -0.29 -16.64 12.03
C ASP A 120 1.24 -16.64 12.07
N GLN A 121 1.89 -16.41 10.93
CA GLN A 121 3.35 -16.51 10.79
C GLN A 121 3.98 -15.14 10.52
N LYS A 122 5.11 -14.88 11.18
CA LYS A 122 5.90 -13.66 10.97
C LYS A 122 6.30 -13.51 9.50
N ASP A 123 6.73 -14.59 8.86
CA ASP A 123 7.22 -14.57 7.48
C ASP A 123 6.14 -14.12 6.48
N ASP A 124 4.89 -14.51 6.69
CA ASP A 124 3.77 -14.08 5.85
C ASP A 124 3.58 -12.56 5.95
N PHE A 125 3.64 -12.02 7.18
CA PHE A 125 3.51 -10.59 7.41
C PHE A 125 4.72 -9.81 6.88
N VAL A 126 5.94 -10.35 6.97
CA VAL A 126 7.13 -9.77 6.32
C VAL A 126 6.93 -9.67 4.81
N GLY A 127 6.34 -10.68 4.19
CA GLY A 127 5.99 -10.66 2.76
C GLY A 127 5.03 -9.51 2.41
N VAL A 128 3.99 -9.30 3.21
CA VAL A 128 3.04 -8.18 3.06
C VAL A 128 3.76 -6.83 3.21
N MET A 129 4.55 -6.66 4.27
CA MET A 129 5.26 -5.40 4.51
C MET A 129 6.29 -5.10 3.42
N GLY A 130 7.02 -6.11 2.96
CA GLY A 130 7.96 -5.97 1.85
C GLY A 130 7.27 -5.60 0.53
N HIS A 131 6.07 -6.13 0.27
CA HIS A 131 5.25 -5.73 -0.88
C HIS A 131 4.85 -4.26 -0.80
N GLU A 132 4.26 -3.83 0.32
CA GLU A 132 3.83 -2.43 0.50
C GLU A 132 4.99 -1.44 0.44
N MET A 133 6.10 -1.75 1.11
CA MET A 133 7.31 -0.92 1.06
C MET A 133 7.88 -0.83 -0.35
N ALA A 134 7.84 -1.91 -1.14
CA ALA A 134 8.27 -1.89 -2.54
C ALA A 134 7.34 -1.04 -3.42
N HIS A 135 6.04 -0.94 -3.13
CA HIS A 135 5.14 -0.04 -3.85
C HIS A 135 5.49 1.43 -3.62
N ALA A 136 5.80 1.79 -2.38
CA ALA A 136 6.27 3.13 -2.03
C ALA A 136 7.65 3.41 -2.65
N ASP A 137 8.64 2.52 -2.43
CA ASP A 137 10.01 2.68 -2.93
C ASP A 137 10.08 2.79 -4.45
N ARG A 138 9.26 2.02 -5.17
CA ARG A 138 9.17 2.11 -6.64
C ARG A 138 8.26 3.21 -7.14
N ARG A 139 7.70 4.01 -6.22
CA ARG A 139 6.88 5.18 -6.54
C ARG A 139 5.67 4.82 -7.42
N HIS A 140 5.15 3.60 -7.23
CA HIS A 140 4.06 3.07 -8.05
C HIS A 140 2.77 3.87 -7.84
N SER A 141 2.50 4.29 -6.60
CA SER A 141 1.32 5.09 -6.25
C SER A 141 1.29 6.40 -7.03
N THR A 142 2.37 7.20 -7.01
CA THR A 142 2.39 8.48 -7.74
C THR A 142 2.41 8.30 -9.26
N GLN A 143 3.02 7.22 -9.79
CA GLN A 143 2.88 6.86 -11.21
C GLN A 143 1.43 6.53 -11.59
N GLN A 144 0.68 5.81 -10.75
CA GLN A 144 -0.73 5.49 -11.00
C GLN A 144 -1.61 6.73 -10.91
N LEU A 145 -1.42 7.56 -9.88
CA LEU A 145 -2.13 8.83 -9.73
C LEU A 145 -1.88 9.73 -10.94
N THR A 146 -0.64 9.83 -11.41
CA THR A 146 -0.29 10.62 -12.61
C THR A 146 -1.11 10.18 -13.83
N LYS A 147 -1.31 8.87 -13.99
CA LYS A 147 -2.10 8.31 -15.09
C LYS A 147 -3.61 8.55 -14.91
N ALA A 148 -4.11 8.53 -13.68
CA ALA A 148 -5.53 8.66 -13.37
C ALA A 148 -6.02 10.13 -13.40
N TYR A 149 -5.28 11.03 -12.77
CA TYR A 149 -5.70 12.42 -12.54
C TYR A 149 -5.00 13.43 -13.45
N GLY A 150 -3.87 13.02 -14.06
CA GLY A 150 -2.99 13.94 -14.77
C GLY A 150 -2.16 14.80 -13.82
N VAL A 151 -1.10 15.39 -14.38
CA VAL A 151 -0.07 16.08 -13.59
C VAL A 151 -0.58 17.39 -13.00
N SER A 152 -1.32 18.18 -13.78
CA SER A 152 -1.79 19.51 -13.35
C SER A 152 -2.68 19.44 -12.10
N LEU A 153 -3.59 18.46 -12.07
CA LEU A 153 -4.52 18.30 -10.96
C LEU A 153 -3.80 17.88 -9.67
N LEU A 154 -2.83 16.96 -9.78
CA LEU A 154 -2.03 16.52 -8.64
C LEU A 154 -1.07 17.60 -8.13
N LEU A 155 -0.55 18.48 -9.02
CA LEU A 155 0.22 19.65 -8.59
C LEU A 155 -0.66 20.64 -7.79
N ASP A 156 -1.92 20.84 -8.20
CA ASP A 156 -2.86 21.69 -7.45
C ASP A 156 -3.13 21.15 -6.05
N VAL A 157 -3.25 19.83 -5.92
CA VAL A 157 -3.35 19.14 -4.62
C VAL A 157 -2.10 19.38 -3.77
N LEU A 158 -0.90 19.16 -4.33
CA LEU A 158 0.37 19.36 -3.61
C LEU A 158 0.54 20.79 -3.09
N VAL A 159 0.12 21.78 -3.86
CA VAL A 159 0.19 23.20 -3.47
C VAL A 159 -0.90 23.57 -2.44
N GLY A 160 -1.85 22.66 -2.17
CA GLY A 160 -2.89 22.82 -1.15
C GLY A 160 -4.15 23.54 -1.65
N ASN A 161 -4.35 23.62 -2.97
CA ASN A 161 -5.51 24.32 -3.55
C ASN A 161 -6.81 23.51 -3.50
N ASP A 162 -6.72 22.17 -3.42
CA ASP A 162 -7.89 21.29 -3.41
C ASP A 162 -7.70 20.10 -2.47
N GLN A 163 -8.19 20.24 -1.23
CA GLN A 163 -8.18 19.17 -0.23
C GLN A 163 -9.23 18.09 -0.49
N SER A 164 -10.25 18.35 -1.31
CA SER A 164 -11.31 17.37 -1.56
C SER A 164 -10.78 16.15 -2.34
N LEU A 165 -9.78 16.37 -3.19
CA LEU A 165 -9.12 15.31 -3.94
C LEU A 165 -8.16 14.46 -3.11
N ILE A 166 -7.68 14.95 -1.95
CA ILE A 166 -6.83 14.17 -1.05
C ILE A 166 -7.58 12.95 -0.52
N ALA A 167 -8.86 13.13 -0.16
CA ALA A 167 -9.70 12.03 0.29
C ALA A 167 -9.92 10.97 -0.80
N ASP A 168 -10.16 11.39 -2.05
CA ASP A 168 -10.30 10.47 -3.19
C ASP A 168 -9.00 9.70 -3.48
N ILE A 169 -7.86 10.39 -3.41
CA ILE A 169 -6.54 9.77 -3.56
C ILE A 169 -6.32 8.75 -2.45
N LEU A 170 -6.59 9.11 -1.19
CA LEU A 170 -6.47 8.21 -0.05
C LEU A 170 -7.35 6.97 -0.23
N ALA A 171 -8.61 7.14 -0.60
CA ALA A 171 -9.53 6.04 -0.86
C ALA A 171 -8.99 5.10 -1.96
N SER A 172 -8.38 5.66 -3.02
CA SER A 172 -7.75 4.85 -4.07
C SER A 172 -6.59 4.00 -3.55
N LEU A 173 -5.80 4.51 -2.60
CA LEU A 173 -4.67 3.80 -1.99
C LEU A 173 -5.14 2.71 -1.03
N VAL A 174 -6.14 3.00 -0.19
CA VAL A 174 -6.72 2.02 0.74
C VAL A 174 -7.35 0.83 -0.01
N VAL A 175 -7.88 1.07 -1.22
CA VAL A 175 -8.48 0.02 -2.06
C VAL A 175 -7.43 -0.84 -2.79
N LEU A 176 -6.17 -0.42 -2.89
CA LEU A 176 -5.09 -1.24 -3.44
C LEU A 176 -4.82 -2.44 -2.51
N LYS A 177 -5.64 -3.49 -2.64
CA LYS A 177 -5.38 -4.80 -2.04
C LYS A 177 -4.45 -5.57 -2.97
N PHE A 178 -3.26 -5.93 -2.48
CA PHE A 178 -2.37 -6.96 -3.01
C PHE A 178 -2.37 -7.11 -4.55
N SER A 179 -1.93 -6.09 -5.30
CA SER A 179 -1.82 -6.15 -6.77
C SER A 179 -0.40 -6.35 -7.26
#